data_AF-A0A1G2HG36-F1
#
_entry.id   AF-A0A1G2HG36-F1
#
_cell.length_a   1.000
_cell.length_b   1.000
_cell.length_c   1.000
_cell.angle_alpha   90.00
_cell.angle_beta   90.00
_cell.angle_gamma   90.00
#
_symmetry.space_group_name_H-M   'P 1'
#
loop_
_entity.id
_entity.type
_entity.pdbx_description
1 polymer ?
#
loop_
_entity_poly.entity_id
_entity_poly.type
_entity_poly.pdbx_seq_one_letter_code
_entity_poly.pdbx_strand_id
1 'polypeptide(L)'
;MPNAKRRWFVSPAIILLLVVASILLTSCGATNGYEVKRLKDKLAANTELITQLEQANASMAEEKSRAENDLVKEREARQTALQRAEELSAELDSLEKHNQDLIDLYINRVNTVLQRLSEARGAPVTEDASSPWEVFSAFADALIARDLETLYRLTSDEFRQSCSLERFMEINEGQEMPKEKPAFLDQAIGKTFAVVETTVGYESQDIFRELLLAENGRWVIPLDPAICS
;
A
#
# COMPACT_ATOMS: atom_id res chain seq x y z
N MET A 1 -4.91 64.81 114.24
CA MET A 1 -5.29 65.19 112.85
C MET A 1 -5.71 66.65 112.88
N PRO A 2 -5.20 67.51 111.98
CA PRO A 2 -5.54 67.44 110.56
C PRO A 2 -4.34 67.29 109.61
N ASN A 3 -4.59 66.58 108.51
CA ASN A 3 -3.72 66.41 107.35
C ASN A 3 -3.87 67.60 106.40
N ALA A 4 -2.78 68.30 106.11
CA ALA A 4 -2.75 69.32 105.07
C ALA A 4 -2.52 68.67 103.69
N LYS A 5 -3.57 68.69 102.85
CA LYS A 5 -3.56 68.22 101.46
C LYS A 5 -2.70 69.17 100.61
N ARG A 6 -1.47 68.78 100.26
CA ARG A 6 -0.58 69.54 99.37
C ARG A 6 -1.07 69.39 97.91
N ARG A 7 -1.76 70.42 97.40
CA ARG A 7 -2.18 70.49 95.98
C ARG A 7 -1.01 71.05 95.17
N TRP A 8 -0.39 70.22 94.34
CA TRP A 8 0.59 70.66 93.35
C TRP A 8 -0.16 71.29 92.18
N PHE A 9 0.02 72.60 91.99
CA PHE A 9 -0.48 73.30 90.80
C PHE A 9 0.46 72.99 89.64
N VAL A 10 0.11 71.96 88.86
CA VAL A 10 0.74 71.75 87.55
C VAL A 10 0.25 72.87 86.64
N SER A 11 1.18 73.66 86.11
CA SER A 11 0.87 74.75 85.20
C SER A 11 0.05 74.22 84.01
N PRO A 12 -1.08 74.85 83.65
CA PRO A 12 -1.86 74.48 82.46
C PRO A 12 -1.01 74.40 81.19
N ALA A 13 0.06 75.21 81.10
CA ALA A 13 0.99 75.19 79.98
C ALA A 13 1.78 73.88 79.86
N ILE A 14 2.11 73.22 80.97
CA ILE A 14 2.85 71.95 80.98
C ILE A 14 1.94 70.80 80.54
N ILE A 15 0.68 70.80 80.97
CA ILE A 15 -0.31 69.83 80.52
C ILE A 15 -0.55 69.99 79.01
N LEU A 16 -0.66 71.23 78.53
CA LEU A 16 -0.81 71.51 77.11
C LEU A 16 0.40 71.00 76.30
N LEU A 17 1.61 71.24 76.78
CA LEU A 17 2.86 70.78 76.15
C LEU A 17 2.94 69.25 76.08
N LEU A 18 2.55 68.55 77.15
CA LEU A 18 2.53 67.10 77.19
C LEU A 18 1.48 66.51 76.23
N VAL A 19 0.30 67.12 76.13
CA VAL A 19 -0.75 66.70 75.18
C VAL A 19 -0.29 66.87 73.74
N VAL A 20 0.34 68.00 73.40
CA VAL A 20 0.88 68.25 72.05
C VAL A 20 2.00 67.27 71.71
N ALA A 21 2.91 66.99 72.66
CA ALA A 21 3.97 66.01 72.45
C ALA A 21 3.44 64.58 72.23
N SER A 22 2.40 64.16 72.98
CA SER A 22 1.76 62.85 72.81
C SER A 22 1.03 62.72 71.46
N ILE A 23 0.39 63.78 70.97
CA ILE A 23 -0.26 63.81 69.65
C ILE A 23 0.78 63.74 68.52
N LEU A 24 1.90 64.47 68.66
CA LEU A 24 2.97 64.44 67.67
C LEU A 24 3.63 63.05 67.58
N LEU A 25 3.89 62.38 68.70
CA LEU A 25 4.48 61.03 68.73
C LEU A 25 3.54 59.95 68.17
N THR A 26 2.24 60.04 68.41
CA THR A 26 1.25 59.12 67.81
C THR A 26 1.08 59.37 66.31
N SER A 27 1.24 60.60 65.84
CA SER A 27 1.21 60.90 64.40
C SER A 27 2.42 60.32 63.65
N CYS A 28 3.65 60.44 64.16
CA CYS A 28 4.85 59.89 63.51
C CYS A 28 4.86 58.35 63.46
N GLY A 29 4.33 57.67 64.49
CA GLY A 29 4.20 56.21 64.50
C GLY A 29 3.17 55.68 63.51
N ALA A 30 2.07 56.41 63.31
CA ALA A 30 1.03 56.05 62.36
C ALA A 30 1.46 56.24 60.90
N THR A 31 2.22 57.30 60.58
CA THR A 31 2.71 57.56 59.22
C THR A 31 3.71 56.49 58.77
N ASN A 32 4.67 56.14 59.64
CA ASN A 32 5.66 55.08 59.34
C ASN A 32 5.01 53.69 59.25
N GLY A 33 4.03 53.38 60.10
CA GLY A 33 3.29 52.12 60.04
C GLY A 33 2.43 51.97 58.77
N TYR A 34 1.82 53.07 58.31
CA TYR A 34 1.03 53.09 57.09
C TYR A 34 1.90 52.93 55.84
N GLU A 35 3.07 53.57 55.82
CA GLU A 35 4.02 53.48 54.72
C GLU A 35 4.63 52.08 54.59
N VAL A 36 4.97 51.44 55.71
CA VAL A 36 5.42 50.04 55.74
C VAL A 36 4.31 49.09 55.27
N LYS A 37 3.07 49.28 55.71
CA LYS A 37 1.93 48.46 55.23
C LYS A 37 1.73 48.62 53.73
N ARG A 38 1.75 49.85 53.21
CA ARG A 38 1.61 50.14 51.78
C ARG A 38 2.76 49.54 50.96
N LEU A 39 4.00 49.58 51.46
CA LEU A 39 5.14 48.96 50.80
C LEU A 39 5.02 47.44 50.81
N LYS A 40 4.54 46.84 51.90
CA LYS A 40 4.29 45.41 52.00
C LYS A 40 3.19 44.95 51.04
N ASP A 41 2.09 45.71 50.94
CA ASP A 41 1.00 45.41 50.03
C ASP A 41 1.45 45.53 48.55
N LYS A 42 2.28 46.54 48.22
CA LYS A 42 2.90 46.68 46.90
C LYS A 42 3.89 45.55 46.58
N LEU A 43 4.69 45.14 47.57
CA LEU A 43 5.63 44.03 47.42
C LEU A 43 4.87 42.73 47.14
N ALA A 44 3.80 42.46 47.90
CA ALA A 44 2.94 41.30 47.69
C ALA A 44 2.30 41.29 46.29
N ALA A 45 1.77 42.43 45.84
CA ALA A 45 1.20 42.57 44.50
C ALA A 45 2.24 42.33 43.39
N ASN A 46 3.47 42.83 43.55
CA ASN A 46 4.55 42.57 42.60
C ASN A 46 4.97 41.10 42.59
N THR A 47 5.03 40.44 43.75
CA THR A 47 5.34 39.01 43.82
C THR A 47 4.27 38.19 43.11
N GLU A 48 2.99 38.52 43.27
CA GLU A 48 1.89 37.84 42.58
C GLU A 48 1.97 38.02 41.06
N LEU A 49 2.28 39.25 40.59
CA LEU A 49 2.51 39.52 39.16
C LEU A 49 3.69 38.70 38.62
N ILE A 50 4.79 38.59 39.36
CA ILE A 50 5.94 37.76 38.96
C ILE A 50 5.52 36.29 38.84
N THR A 51 4.80 35.77 39.83
CA THR A 51 4.32 34.38 39.80
C THR A 51 3.39 34.10 38.63
N GLN A 52 2.48 35.03 38.29
CA GLN A 52 1.62 34.90 37.11
C GLN A 52 2.43 34.91 35.81
N LEU A 53 3.48 35.73 35.74
CA LEU A 53 4.35 35.84 34.56
C LEU A 53 5.22 34.58 34.39
N GLU A 54 5.71 34.00 35.49
CA GLU A 54 6.42 32.73 35.50
C GLU A 54 5.52 31.57 35.05
N GLN A 55 4.28 31.52 35.53
CA GLN A 55 3.29 30.52 35.10
C GLN A 55 2.92 30.67 33.63
N ALA A 56 2.72 31.90 33.14
CA ALA A 56 2.43 32.17 31.73
C ALA A 56 3.60 31.78 30.83
N ASN A 57 4.84 32.09 31.21
CA ASN A 57 6.04 31.69 30.47
C ASN A 57 6.23 30.17 30.45
N ALA A 58 6.00 29.50 31.58
CA ALA A 58 6.07 28.04 31.64
C ALA A 58 5.02 27.39 30.72
N SER A 59 3.79 27.91 30.72
CA SER A 59 2.71 27.44 29.85
C SER A 59 3.04 27.66 28.36
N MET A 60 3.58 28.83 27.99
CA MET A 60 3.97 29.11 26.60
C MET A 60 5.15 28.24 26.13
N ALA A 61 6.13 27.98 27.01
CA ALA A 61 7.24 27.10 26.69
C ALA A 61 6.77 25.65 26.44
N GLU A 62 5.80 25.18 27.23
CA GLU A 62 5.20 23.87 27.03
C GLU A 62 4.38 23.79 25.73
N GLU A 63 3.56 24.80 25.43
CA GLU A 63 2.77 24.86 24.19
C GLU A 63 3.67 24.90 22.94
N LYS A 64 4.76 25.68 23.00
CA LYS A 64 5.77 25.70 21.92
C LYS A 64 6.43 24.33 21.74
N SER A 65 6.82 23.68 22.84
CA SER A 65 7.44 22.35 22.77
C SER A 65 6.50 21.29 22.20
N ARG A 66 5.20 21.35 22.54
CA ARG A 66 4.18 20.48 21.95
C ARG A 66 4.01 20.76 20.45
N ALA A 67 3.88 22.03 20.05
CA ALA A 67 3.74 22.41 18.65
C ALA A 67 4.97 22.00 17.80
N GLU A 68 6.18 22.10 18.35
CA GLU A 68 7.40 21.62 17.69
C GLU A 68 7.41 20.10 17.50
N ASN A 69 6.96 19.34 18.51
CA ASN A 69 6.85 17.88 18.43
C ASN A 69 5.81 17.46 17.37
N ASP A 70 4.66 18.12 17.35
CA ASP A 70 3.61 17.85 16.37
C ASP A 70 4.08 18.15 14.93
N LEU A 71 4.85 19.24 14.74
CA LEU A 71 5.49 19.56 13.46
C LEU A 71 6.49 18.49 13.00
N VAL A 72 7.27 17.91 13.92
CA VAL A 72 8.20 16.81 13.61
C VAL A 72 7.41 15.57 13.18
N LYS A 73 6.39 15.19 13.94
CA LYS A 73 5.52 14.04 13.62
C LYS A 73 4.84 14.21 12.26
N GLU A 74 4.35 15.40 11.93
CA GLU A 74 3.72 15.66 10.63
C GLU A 74 4.73 15.55 9.48
N ARG A 75 5.97 16.03 9.67
CA ARG A 75 7.04 15.87 8.68
C ARG A 75 7.42 14.41 8.47
N GLU A 76 7.57 13.63 9.54
CA GLU A 76 7.85 12.20 9.47
C GLU A 76 6.72 11.44 8.77
N ALA A 77 5.46 11.75 9.09
CA ALA A 77 4.30 11.17 8.43
C ALA A 77 4.27 11.52 6.93
N ARG A 78 4.56 12.77 6.55
CA ARG A 78 4.65 13.19 5.15
C ARG A 78 5.79 12.51 4.40
N GLN A 79 6.97 12.37 5.01
CA GLN A 79 8.10 11.67 4.40
C GLN A 79 7.78 10.19 4.17
N THR A 80 7.15 9.54 5.16
CA THR A 80 6.72 8.15 5.04
C THR A 80 5.67 7.97 3.95
N ALA A 81 4.71 8.90 3.84
CA ALA A 81 3.69 8.88 2.80
C ALA A 81 4.28 9.08 1.40
N LEU A 82 5.26 9.98 1.25
CA LEU A 82 5.99 10.19 -0.01
C LEU A 82 6.77 8.95 -0.42
N GLN A 83 7.51 8.33 0.50
CA GLN A 83 8.26 7.11 0.22
C GLN A 83 7.35 5.98 -0.25
N ARG A 84 6.19 5.79 0.40
CA ARG A 84 5.20 4.80 -0.04
C ARG A 84 4.59 5.14 -1.40
N ALA A 85 4.39 6.42 -1.71
CA ALA A 85 3.91 6.84 -3.02
C ALA A 85 4.95 6.56 -4.12
N GLU A 86 6.23 6.77 -3.85
CA GLU A 86 7.34 6.43 -4.76
C GLU A 86 7.43 4.91 -4.98
N GLU A 87 7.31 4.10 -3.93
CA GLU A 87 7.27 2.64 -4.02
C GLU A 87 6.10 2.14 -4.88
N LEU A 88 4.90 2.68 -4.66
CA LEU A 88 3.71 2.33 -5.46
C LEU A 88 3.84 2.78 -6.93
N SER A 89 4.48 3.93 -7.19
CA SER A 89 4.75 4.39 -8.55
C SER A 89 5.68 3.42 -9.28
N ALA A 90 6.74 2.96 -8.62
CA ALA A 90 7.67 2.00 -9.20
C ALA A 90 7.02 0.63 -9.45
N GLU A 91 6.13 0.19 -8.54
CA GLU A 91 5.34 -1.03 -8.73
C GLU A 91 4.40 -0.91 -9.93
N LEU A 92 3.75 0.24 -10.11
CA LEU A 92 2.89 0.52 -11.26
C LEU A 92 3.66 0.49 -12.58
N ASP A 93 4.83 1.17 -12.64
CA ASP A 93 5.69 1.16 -13.84
C ASP A 93 6.14 -0.26 -14.20
N SER A 94 6.44 -1.09 -13.19
CA SER A 94 6.80 -2.50 -13.39
C SER A 94 5.64 -3.33 -13.95
N LEU A 95 4.42 -3.12 -13.43
CA LEU A 95 3.21 -3.77 -13.92
C LEU A 95 2.85 -3.34 -15.34
N GLU A 96 2.98 -2.06 -15.66
CA GLU A 96 2.77 -1.56 -17.03
C GLU A 96 3.75 -2.20 -18.01
N LYS A 97 5.03 -2.28 -17.63
CA LYS A 97 6.04 -2.96 -18.44
C LYS A 97 5.70 -4.44 -18.64
N HIS A 98 5.34 -5.15 -17.57
CA HIS A 98 4.97 -6.56 -17.67
C HIS A 98 3.75 -6.78 -18.57
N ASN A 99 2.74 -5.91 -18.49
CA ASN A 99 1.59 -5.96 -19.39
C ASN A 99 1.99 -5.69 -20.85
N GLN A 100 2.88 -4.74 -21.10
CA GLN A 100 3.39 -4.51 -22.45
C GLN A 100 4.14 -5.73 -23.00
N ASP A 101 4.98 -6.35 -22.17
CA ASP A 101 5.70 -7.58 -22.55
C ASP A 101 4.72 -8.72 -22.90
N LEU A 102 3.62 -8.86 -22.13
CA LEU A 102 2.56 -9.84 -22.41
C LEU A 102 1.79 -9.53 -23.71
N ILE A 103 1.49 -8.26 -23.96
CA ILE A 103 0.84 -7.82 -25.20
C ILE A 103 1.73 -8.14 -26.40
N ASP A 104 3.03 -7.83 -26.32
CA ASP A 104 3.99 -8.08 -27.39
C ASP A 104 4.15 -9.58 -27.66
N LEU A 105 4.21 -10.40 -26.60
CA LEU A 105 4.20 -11.86 -26.71
C LEU A 105 2.93 -12.37 -27.41
N TYR A 106 1.77 -11.82 -27.05
CA TYR A 106 0.49 -12.19 -27.65
C TYR A 106 0.43 -11.81 -29.13
N ILE A 107 0.86 -10.60 -29.49
CA ILE A 107 0.94 -10.13 -30.87
C ILE A 107 1.87 -11.04 -31.69
N ASN A 108 3.03 -11.40 -31.15
CA ASN A 108 3.95 -12.33 -31.80
C ASN A 108 3.30 -13.71 -32.00
N ARG A 109 2.62 -14.25 -31.00
CA ARG A 109 1.90 -15.53 -31.12
C ARG A 109 0.81 -15.45 -32.20
N VAL A 110 0.02 -14.38 -32.23
CA VAL A 110 -1.01 -14.16 -33.26
C VAL A 110 -0.37 -14.06 -34.65
N ASN A 111 0.71 -13.31 -34.80
CA ASN A 111 1.42 -13.19 -36.08
C ASN A 111 2.00 -14.52 -36.55
N THR A 112 2.60 -15.31 -35.66
CA THR A 112 3.08 -16.67 -35.97
C THR A 112 1.92 -17.57 -36.41
N VAL A 113 0.78 -17.51 -35.71
CA VAL A 113 -0.42 -18.24 -36.11
C VAL A 113 -0.92 -17.78 -37.49
N LEU A 114 -1.04 -16.47 -37.73
CA LEU A 114 -1.48 -15.93 -39.02
C LEU A 114 -0.51 -16.27 -40.16
N GLN A 115 0.80 -16.23 -39.90
CA GLN A 115 1.83 -16.66 -40.84
C GLN A 115 1.67 -18.15 -41.15
N ARG A 116 1.56 -19.00 -40.12
CA ARG A 116 1.29 -20.44 -40.28
C ARG A 116 -0.01 -20.70 -41.01
N LEU A 117 -1.07 -19.92 -40.79
CA LEU A 117 -2.33 -20.02 -41.53
C LEU A 117 -2.15 -19.63 -43.01
N SER A 118 -1.30 -18.64 -43.30
CA SER A 118 -0.99 -18.22 -44.68
C SER A 118 -0.10 -19.24 -45.42
N GLU A 119 0.75 -19.96 -44.68
CA GLU A 119 1.67 -20.99 -45.15
C GLU A 119 1.03 -22.38 -45.19
N ALA A 120 0.01 -22.60 -44.36
CA ALA A 120 -0.91 -23.73 -44.38
C ALA A 120 -1.79 -23.65 -45.64
N ARG A 121 -1.12 -23.75 -46.79
CA ARG A 121 -1.62 -24.23 -48.07
C ARG A 121 -1.83 -25.74 -48.00
N GLY A 122 -2.31 -26.25 -46.86
CA GLY A 122 -2.61 -27.64 -46.64
C GLY A 122 -3.77 -28.04 -47.52
N ALA A 123 -3.70 -29.26 -48.08
CA ALA A 123 -4.88 -29.87 -48.66
C ALA A 123 -5.99 -29.89 -47.60
N PRO A 124 -7.24 -29.54 -47.95
CA PRO A 124 -8.34 -29.61 -47.01
C PRO A 124 -8.42 -31.01 -46.40
N VAL A 125 -8.90 -31.06 -45.16
CA VAL A 125 -9.10 -32.31 -44.43
C VAL A 125 -10.01 -33.24 -45.23
N THR A 126 -9.69 -34.54 -45.25
CA THR A 126 -10.52 -35.52 -45.95
C THR A 126 -11.86 -35.70 -45.24
N GLU A 127 -12.91 -36.09 -45.98
CA GLU A 127 -14.26 -36.23 -45.41
C GLU A 127 -14.35 -37.27 -44.27
N ASP A 128 -13.39 -38.19 -44.19
CA ASP A 128 -13.28 -39.26 -43.21
C ASP A 128 -12.38 -38.94 -42.01
N ALA A 129 -11.74 -37.76 -41.98
CA ALA A 129 -10.89 -37.41 -40.85
C ALA A 129 -11.72 -37.14 -39.59
N SER A 130 -11.14 -37.45 -38.43
CA SER A 130 -11.68 -37.04 -37.13
C SER A 130 -11.96 -35.53 -37.10
N SER A 131 -13.00 -35.12 -36.38
CA SER A 131 -13.30 -33.70 -36.16
C SER A 131 -12.21 -33.01 -35.29
N PRO A 132 -12.09 -31.67 -35.35
CA PRO A 132 -11.13 -30.94 -34.51
C PRO A 132 -11.30 -31.23 -33.01
N TRP A 133 -12.54 -31.30 -32.53
CA TRP A 133 -12.84 -31.68 -31.15
C TRP A 133 -12.37 -33.10 -30.82
N GLU A 134 -12.56 -34.09 -31.70
CA GLU A 134 -12.09 -35.45 -31.44
C GLU A 134 -10.57 -35.52 -31.34
N VAL A 135 -9.85 -34.78 -32.20
CA VAL A 135 -8.39 -34.68 -32.13
C VAL A 135 -7.94 -33.99 -30.84
N PHE A 136 -8.55 -32.87 -30.48
CA PHE A 136 -8.25 -32.17 -29.23
C PHE A 136 -8.60 -33.00 -28.00
N SER A 137 -9.74 -33.69 -28.00
CA SER A 137 -10.16 -34.59 -26.95
C SER A 137 -9.16 -35.73 -26.77
N ALA A 138 -8.69 -36.33 -27.87
CA ALA A 138 -7.67 -37.38 -27.81
C ALA A 138 -6.34 -36.86 -27.27
N PHE A 139 -5.96 -35.63 -27.61
CA PHE A 139 -4.79 -34.97 -27.04
C PHE A 139 -4.94 -34.73 -25.54
N ALA A 140 -6.10 -34.24 -25.09
CA ALA A 140 -6.38 -34.06 -23.68
C ALA A 140 -6.38 -35.39 -22.90
N ASP A 141 -6.93 -36.46 -23.49
CA ASP A 141 -6.88 -37.80 -22.90
C ASP A 141 -5.43 -38.31 -22.78
N ALA A 142 -4.62 -38.10 -23.81
CA ALA A 142 -3.20 -38.44 -23.79
C ALA A 142 -2.39 -37.62 -22.77
N LEU A 143 -2.73 -36.34 -22.57
CA LEU A 143 -2.11 -35.49 -21.55
C LEU A 143 -2.35 -36.04 -20.15
N ILE A 144 -3.61 -36.36 -19.83
CA ILE A 144 -4.01 -36.91 -18.52
C ILE A 144 -3.37 -38.28 -18.31
N ALA A 145 -3.36 -39.12 -19.35
CA ALA A 145 -2.78 -40.46 -19.30
C ALA A 145 -1.23 -40.47 -19.32
N ARG A 146 -0.59 -39.32 -19.51
CA ARG A 146 0.87 -39.20 -19.75
C ARG A 146 1.36 -40.04 -20.95
N ASP A 147 0.51 -40.20 -21.96
CA ASP A 147 0.86 -40.90 -23.20
C ASP A 147 1.60 -39.95 -24.15
N LEU A 148 2.88 -39.73 -23.88
CA LEU A 148 3.73 -38.78 -24.61
C LEU A 148 3.91 -39.16 -26.10
N GLU A 149 3.82 -40.45 -26.44
CA GLU A 149 3.91 -40.90 -27.83
C GLU A 149 2.67 -40.47 -28.62
N THR A 150 1.49 -40.66 -28.05
CA THR A 150 0.24 -40.16 -28.65
C THR A 150 0.23 -38.64 -28.75
N LEU A 151 0.66 -37.92 -27.69
CA LEU A 151 0.78 -36.46 -27.74
C LEU A 151 1.67 -36.02 -28.89
N TYR A 152 2.87 -36.58 -28.98
CA TYR A 152 3.82 -36.28 -30.04
C TYR A 152 3.22 -36.55 -31.43
N ARG A 153 2.50 -37.67 -31.63
CA ARG A 153 1.87 -38.03 -32.90
C ARG A 153 0.76 -37.08 -33.36
N LEU A 154 0.09 -36.42 -32.42
CA LEU A 154 -0.99 -35.46 -32.69
C LEU A 154 -0.45 -34.05 -33.02
N THR A 155 0.85 -33.81 -32.87
CA THR A 155 1.49 -32.55 -33.26
C THR A 155 1.73 -32.42 -34.76
N SER A 156 1.92 -31.18 -35.22
CA SER A 156 2.27 -30.84 -36.61
C SER A 156 3.53 -31.54 -37.11
N ASP A 157 3.61 -31.78 -38.42
CA ASP A 157 4.78 -32.38 -39.05
C ASP A 157 6.03 -31.50 -38.91
N GLU A 158 5.87 -30.18 -38.96
CA GLU A 158 6.94 -29.19 -38.74
C GLU A 158 7.62 -29.38 -37.37
N PHE A 159 6.82 -29.50 -36.32
CA PHE A 159 7.30 -29.76 -34.97
C PHE A 159 8.08 -31.08 -34.90
N ARG A 160 7.53 -32.17 -35.45
CA ARG A 160 8.15 -33.50 -35.43
C ARG A 160 9.41 -33.62 -36.28
N GLN A 161 9.61 -32.73 -37.25
CA GLN A 161 10.87 -32.62 -38.00
C GLN A 161 11.96 -31.92 -37.20
N SER A 162 11.56 -30.97 -36.34
CA SER A 162 12.48 -30.14 -35.57
C SER A 162 12.77 -30.69 -34.17
N CYS A 163 11.91 -31.56 -33.65
CA CYS A 163 11.98 -32.11 -32.31
C CYS A 163 11.87 -33.63 -32.34
N SER A 164 12.88 -34.37 -31.89
CA SER A 164 12.78 -35.82 -31.81
C SER A 164 11.79 -36.25 -30.71
N LEU A 165 11.22 -37.45 -30.82
CA LEU A 165 10.37 -38.01 -29.76
C LEU A 165 11.14 -38.09 -28.43
N GLU A 166 12.41 -38.51 -28.46
CA GLU A 166 13.27 -38.57 -27.27
C GLU A 166 13.40 -37.19 -26.60
N ARG A 167 13.68 -36.14 -27.39
CA ARG A 167 13.77 -34.78 -26.88
C ARG A 167 12.44 -34.27 -26.33
N PHE A 168 11.35 -34.57 -27.02
CA PHE A 168 10.00 -34.24 -26.54
C PHE A 168 9.70 -34.93 -25.21
N MET A 169 10.08 -36.20 -25.06
CA MET A 169 9.89 -36.94 -23.80
C MET A 169 10.72 -36.35 -22.66
N GLU A 170 11.99 -35.98 -22.91
CA GLU A 170 12.84 -35.31 -21.92
C GLU A 170 12.24 -33.98 -21.44
N ILE A 171 11.74 -33.14 -22.36
CA ILE A 171 11.14 -31.84 -22.02
C ILE A 171 9.90 -32.00 -21.15
N ASN A 172 9.14 -33.08 -21.38
CA ASN A 172 7.94 -33.39 -20.63
C ASN A 172 8.21 -34.20 -19.35
N GLU A 173 9.46 -34.61 -19.12
CA GLU A 173 9.86 -35.29 -17.89
C GLU A 173 9.76 -34.31 -16.72
N GLY A 174 8.88 -34.62 -15.76
CA GLY A 174 8.67 -33.79 -14.57
C GLY A 174 7.66 -32.66 -14.72
N GLN A 175 7.03 -32.47 -15.89
CA GLN A 175 5.89 -31.55 -16.04
C GLN A 175 4.68 -32.07 -15.25
N GLU A 176 3.97 -31.16 -14.57
CA GLU A 176 2.67 -31.49 -13.97
C GLU A 176 1.62 -31.59 -15.08
N MET A 177 0.94 -32.74 -15.15
CA MET A 177 -0.12 -32.96 -16.13
C MET A 177 -1.48 -32.59 -15.53
N PRO A 178 -2.42 -32.10 -16.37
CA PRO A 178 -3.78 -31.85 -15.93
C PRO A 178 -4.41 -33.13 -15.37
N LYS A 179 -5.16 -32.98 -14.28
CA LYS A 179 -5.88 -34.08 -13.62
C LYS A 179 -7.28 -34.30 -14.18
N GLU A 180 -7.80 -33.28 -14.85
CA GLU A 180 -9.17 -33.25 -15.35
C GLU A 180 -9.18 -32.99 -16.84
N LYS A 181 -10.17 -33.58 -17.50
CA LYS A 181 -10.40 -33.39 -18.92
C LYS A 181 -11.11 -32.05 -19.16
N PRO A 182 -10.63 -31.23 -20.10
CA PRO A 182 -11.36 -30.05 -20.54
C PRO A 182 -12.75 -30.44 -21.07
N ALA A 183 -13.76 -29.69 -20.67
CA ALA A 183 -15.11 -29.79 -21.21
C ALA A 183 -15.22 -28.94 -22.47
N PHE A 184 -15.87 -29.50 -23.50
CA PHE A 184 -16.17 -28.80 -24.74
C PHE A 184 -17.16 -27.66 -24.49
N LEU A 185 -16.87 -26.48 -25.03
CA LEU A 185 -17.80 -25.35 -25.06
C LEU A 185 -18.31 -25.07 -26.47
N ASP A 186 -17.39 -24.80 -27.39
CA ASP A 186 -17.71 -24.48 -28.78
C ASP A 186 -16.53 -24.79 -29.72
N GLN A 187 -16.75 -24.73 -31.03
CA GLN A 187 -15.66 -24.75 -32.03
C GLN A 187 -15.98 -23.90 -33.25
N ALA A 188 -14.98 -23.17 -33.73
CA ALA A 188 -15.00 -22.50 -35.02
C ALA A 188 -14.14 -23.28 -36.02
N ILE A 189 -14.77 -23.83 -37.06
CA ILE A 189 -14.09 -24.67 -38.06
C ILE A 189 -13.97 -23.92 -39.38
N GLY A 190 -12.73 -23.66 -39.80
CA GLY A 190 -12.37 -23.20 -41.14
C GLY A 190 -11.97 -24.35 -42.07
N LYS A 191 -11.53 -24.01 -43.29
CA LYS A 191 -11.09 -25.03 -44.27
C LYS A 191 -9.76 -25.68 -43.91
N THR A 192 -8.85 -24.91 -43.31
CA THR A 192 -7.47 -25.32 -43.02
C THR A 192 -7.08 -25.14 -41.56
N PHE A 193 -8.00 -24.62 -40.73
CA PHE A 193 -7.78 -24.41 -39.31
C PHE A 193 -9.09 -24.61 -38.55
N ALA A 194 -8.97 -24.92 -37.27
CA ALA A 194 -10.09 -24.92 -36.34
C ALA A 194 -9.64 -24.33 -35.01
N VAL A 195 -10.57 -23.70 -34.30
CA VAL A 195 -10.37 -23.26 -32.92
C VAL A 195 -11.39 -23.98 -32.06
N VAL A 196 -10.92 -24.64 -31.01
CA VAL A 196 -11.75 -25.37 -30.05
C VAL A 196 -11.75 -24.58 -28.75
N GLU A 197 -12.93 -24.19 -28.27
CA GLU A 197 -13.12 -23.53 -26.98
C GLU A 197 -13.48 -24.56 -25.91
N THR A 198 -12.77 -24.48 -24.77
CA THR A 198 -12.94 -25.43 -23.66
C THR A 198 -12.85 -24.75 -22.30
N THR A 199 -13.30 -25.44 -21.26
CA THR A 199 -13.08 -25.07 -19.85
C THR A 199 -12.47 -26.24 -19.08
N VAL A 200 -11.64 -25.97 -18.07
CA VAL A 200 -11.05 -27.00 -17.20
C VAL A 200 -11.73 -26.95 -15.84
N GLY A 201 -12.40 -28.04 -15.46
CA GLY A 201 -13.14 -28.14 -14.20
C GLY A 201 -14.52 -27.49 -14.22
N TYR A 202 -15.47 -28.09 -13.51
CA TYR A 202 -16.87 -27.63 -13.48
C TYR A 202 -17.06 -26.26 -12.78
N GLU A 203 -16.05 -25.78 -12.05
CA GLU A 203 -16.10 -24.53 -11.28
C GLU A 203 -15.21 -23.40 -11.85
N SER A 204 -14.37 -23.66 -12.85
CA SER A 204 -13.52 -22.60 -13.41
C SER A 204 -14.28 -21.78 -14.46
N GLN A 205 -14.08 -20.46 -14.41
CA GLN A 205 -14.53 -19.54 -15.46
C GLN A 205 -13.48 -19.37 -16.57
N ASP A 206 -12.41 -20.18 -16.52
CA ASP A 206 -11.28 -20.04 -17.41
C ASP A 206 -11.61 -20.73 -18.75
N ILE A 207 -11.78 -19.91 -19.79
CA ILE A 207 -12.02 -20.38 -21.15
C ILE A 207 -10.67 -20.49 -21.88
N PHE A 208 -10.33 -21.70 -22.28
CA PHE A 208 -9.14 -22.01 -23.07
C PHE A 208 -9.53 -22.17 -24.54
N ARG A 209 -8.70 -21.64 -25.44
CA ARG A 209 -8.89 -21.76 -26.89
C ARG A 209 -7.68 -22.46 -27.47
N GLU A 210 -7.89 -23.63 -28.06
CA GLU A 210 -6.83 -24.37 -28.73
C GLU A 210 -6.97 -24.26 -30.25
N LEU A 211 -5.84 -24.04 -30.93
CA LEU A 211 -5.77 -23.97 -32.38
C LEU A 211 -5.41 -25.35 -32.93
N LEU A 212 -6.10 -25.77 -33.99
CA LEU A 212 -5.74 -26.94 -34.78
C LEU A 212 -5.54 -26.53 -36.23
N LEU A 213 -4.59 -27.19 -36.90
CA LEU A 213 -4.31 -26.97 -38.32
C LEU A 213 -4.63 -28.23 -39.13
N ALA A 214 -5.06 -28.02 -40.38
CA ALA A 214 -5.21 -29.09 -41.35
C ALA A 214 -3.86 -29.36 -42.02
N GLU A 215 -3.30 -30.54 -41.80
CA GLU A 215 -2.06 -30.99 -42.42
C GLU A 215 -2.26 -32.39 -42.99
N ASN A 216 -1.92 -32.59 -44.27
CA ASN A 216 -1.94 -33.91 -44.91
C ASN A 216 -3.26 -34.69 -44.72
N GLY A 217 -4.39 -33.98 -44.80
CA GLY A 217 -5.73 -34.57 -44.70
C GLY A 217 -6.22 -34.83 -43.26
N ARG A 218 -5.49 -34.40 -42.22
CA ARG A 218 -5.86 -34.57 -40.81
C ARG A 218 -5.71 -33.27 -40.02
N TRP A 219 -6.39 -33.18 -38.87
CA TRP A 219 -6.14 -32.13 -37.90
C TRP A 219 -4.94 -32.46 -37.03
N VAL A 220 -4.14 -31.45 -36.73
CA VAL A 220 -2.97 -31.54 -35.85
C VAL A 220 -2.91 -30.34 -34.89
N ILE A 221 -2.20 -30.51 -33.78
CA ILE A 221 -1.94 -29.45 -32.82
C ILE A 221 -0.58 -28.79 -33.16
N PRO A 222 -0.57 -27.51 -33.55
CA PRO A 222 0.66 -26.81 -33.88
C PRO A 222 1.40 -26.43 -32.60
N LEU A 223 2.53 -27.08 -32.34
CA LEU A 223 3.47 -26.64 -31.30
C LEU A 223 4.55 -25.75 -31.89
N ASP A 224 5.21 -24.96 -31.06
CA ASP A 224 6.36 -24.16 -31.48
C ASP A 224 7.63 -25.04 -31.53
N PRO A 225 8.28 -25.22 -32.70
CA PRO A 225 9.56 -25.93 -32.79
C PRO A 225 10.64 -25.39 -31.84
N ALA A 226 10.57 -24.10 -31.47
CA ALA A 226 11.50 -23.47 -30.54
C ALA A 226 11.47 -24.08 -29.13
N ILE A 227 10.42 -24.82 -28.76
CA ILE A 227 10.36 -25.56 -27.49
C ILE A 227 11.50 -26.59 -27.39
N CYS A 228 12.02 -27.06 -28.53
CA CYS A 228 12.96 -28.16 -28.57
C CYS A 228 14.44 -27.73 -28.61
N SER A 229 14.73 -26.44 -28.74
CA SER A 229 16.06 -25.84 -28.59
C SER A 229 16.33 -25.45 -27.13
#